data_AF-A0A934Z1X9-F1
#
_entry.id   AF-A0A934Z1X9-F1
#
_cell.length_a   1.000
_cell.length_b   1.000
_cell.length_c   1.000
_cell.angle_alpha   90.00
_cell.angle_beta   90.00
_cell.angle_gamma   90.00
#
_symmetry.space_group_name_H-M   'P 1'
#
loop_
_entity.id
_entity.type
_entity.pdbx_description
1 polymer ?
#
loop_
_entity_poly.entity_id
_entity_poly.type
_entity_poly.pdbx_seq_one_letter_code
_entity_poly.pdbx_strand_id
1 'polypeptide(L)'
;MLITPAESERAAQLLAAQLDDLARYRHVVQAQRAVLRMGDAGLLEIFSHEADGIVADISAREVQLLAVRAAVQAASPHVTAGHQVAELYARVERERALASAAARDLAAQMGREAVSIAHEIAEVSGQIDRANGAYRGAGDSAAPVMIDRTG
;
A
#
# COMPACT_ATOMS: atom_id res chain seq x y z
N MET A 1 34.60 10.83 -25.40
CA MET A 1 33.63 11.93 -25.40
C MET A 1 32.78 11.74 -24.14
N LEU A 2 32.76 12.71 -23.23
CA LEU A 2 31.99 12.65 -21.97
C LEU A 2 30.49 12.78 -22.27
N ILE A 3 29.61 12.34 -21.36
CA ILE A 3 28.18 12.65 -21.40
C ILE A 3 28.05 14.16 -21.63
N THR A 4 27.15 14.59 -22.52
CA THR A 4 26.95 16.03 -22.68
C THR A 4 26.43 16.61 -21.35
N PRO A 5 26.89 17.80 -20.93
CA PRO A 5 26.45 18.38 -19.66
C PRO A 5 24.91 18.40 -19.49
N ALA A 6 24.18 18.61 -20.59
CA ALA A 6 22.72 18.61 -20.63
C ALA A 6 22.09 17.24 -20.33
N GLU A 7 22.67 16.13 -20.83
CA GLU A 7 22.17 14.78 -20.54
C GLU A 7 22.46 14.38 -19.08
N SER A 8 23.63 14.77 -18.55
CA SER A 8 23.95 14.56 -17.13
C SER A 8 23.02 15.33 -16.21
N GLU A 9 22.71 16.58 -16.56
CA GLU A 9 21.80 17.43 -15.81
C GLU A 9 20.37 16.87 -15.83
N ARG A 10 19.90 16.44 -17.01
CA ARG A 10 18.58 15.79 -17.14
C ARG A 10 18.47 14.52 -16.33
N ALA A 11 19.49 13.66 -16.35
CA ALA A 11 19.52 12.46 -15.51
C ALA A 11 19.49 12.81 -14.02
N ALA A 12 20.27 13.81 -13.58
CA ALA A 12 20.29 14.26 -12.20
C ALA A 12 18.93 14.81 -11.75
N GLN A 13 18.25 15.59 -12.58
CA GLN A 13 16.90 16.12 -12.30
C GLN A 13 15.86 15.00 -12.16
N LEU A 14 15.88 14.01 -13.05
CA LEU A 14 14.99 12.86 -12.97
C LEU A 14 15.21 12.03 -11.70
N LEU A 15 16.48 11.78 -11.32
CA LEU A 15 16.81 11.05 -10.10
C LEU A 15 16.44 11.85 -8.84
N ALA A 16 16.62 13.17 -8.84
CA ALA A 16 16.20 14.02 -7.73
C ALA A 16 14.66 13.97 -7.54
N ALA A 17 13.90 14.11 -8.62
CA ALA A 17 12.45 13.98 -8.57
C ALA A 17 12.01 12.59 -8.04
N GLN A 18 12.70 11.52 -8.48
CA GLN A 18 12.41 10.17 -7.99
C GLN A 18 12.70 10.00 -6.50
N LEU A 19 13.71 10.68 -5.94
CA LEU A 19 13.93 10.70 -4.49
C LEU A 19 12.78 11.37 -3.74
N ASP A 20 12.26 12.47 -4.27
CA ASP A 20 11.12 13.19 -3.67
C ASP A 20 9.84 12.33 -3.71
N ASP A 21 9.60 11.62 -4.83
CA ASP A 21 8.47 10.70 -4.95
C ASP A 21 8.57 9.54 -3.94
N LEU A 22 9.76 8.96 -3.77
CA LEU A 22 10.00 7.88 -2.82
C LEU A 22 9.80 8.35 -1.37
N ALA A 23 10.22 9.57 -1.04
CA ALA A 23 9.95 10.18 0.25
C ALA A 23 8.44 10.38 0.47
N ARG A 24 7.74 10.94 -0.52
CA ARG A 24 6.28 11.14 -0.48
C ARG A 24 5.54 9.81 -0.33
N TYR A 25 5.92 8.79 -1.08
CA TYR A 25 5.35 7.44 -0.98
C TYR A 25 5.47 6.90 0.46
N ARG A 26 6.65 7.03 1.08
CA ARG A 26 6.85 6.61 2.47
C ARG A 26 5.96 7.38 3.45
N HIS A 27 5.73 8.67 3.23
CA HIS A 27 4.80 9.45 4.06
C HIS A 27 3.36 8.93 3.92
N VAL A 28 2.92 8.64 2.70
CA VAL A 28 1.59 8.04 2.45
C VAL A 28 1.47 6.68 3.14
N VAL A 29 2.48 5.81 3.02
CA VAL A 29 2.51 4.52 3.73
C VAL A 29 2.43 4.68 5.25
N GLN A 30 3.09 5.68 5.81
CA GLN A 30 2.98 6.00 7.24
C GLN A 30 1.59 6.52 7.61
N ALA A 31 0.97 7.33 6.77
CA ALA A 31 -0.40 7.79 6.94
C ALA A 31 -1.39 6.63 6.91
N GLN A 32 -1.26 5.70 5.95
CA GLN A 32 -2.04 4.47 5.88
C GLN A 32 -1.92 3.65 7.17
N ARG A 33 -0.71 3.50 7.75
CA ARG A 33 -0.53 2.82 9.05
C ARG A 33 -1.22 3.54 10.21
N ALA A 34 -1.28 4.87 10.19
CA ALA A 34 -1.99 5.63 11.22
C ALA A 34 -3.51 5.44 11.09
N VAL A 35 -4.03 5.57 9.88
CA VAL A 35 -5.45 5.39 9.55
C VAL A 35 -5.93 3.97 9.82
N LEU A 36 -5.11 2.97 9.47
CA LEU A 36 -5.39 1.55 9.75
C LEU A 36 -5.63 1.31 11.25
N ARG A 37 -4.79 1.90 12.11
CA ARG A 37 -4.98 1.85 13.58
C ARG A 37 -6.22 2.58 14.07
N MET A 38 -6.75 3.52 13.29
CA MET A 38 -7.99 4.23 13.60
C MET A 38 -9.24 3.49 13.10
N GLY A 39 -9.07 2.46 12.26
CA GLY A 39 -10.18 1.69 11.68
C GLY A 39 -11.00 2.47 10.63
N ASP A 40 -10.45 3.54 10.06
CA ASP A 40 -11.15 4.36 9.06
C ASP A 40 -10.87 3.86 7.64
N ALA A 41 -11.76 3.01 7.14
CA ALA A 41 -11.65 2.41 5.81
C ALA A 41 -11.73 3.44 4.67
N GLY A 42 -12.49 4.53 4.86
CA GLY A 42 -12.67 5.56 3.84
C GLY A 42 -11.40 6.37 3.63
N LEU A 43 -10.75 6.79 4.73
CA LEU A 43 -9.43 7.43 4.64
C LEU A 43 -8.36 6.47 4.11
N LEU A 44 -8.44 5.19 4.45
CA LEU A 44 -7.47 4.19 3.98
C LEU A 44 -7.54 4.03 2.46
N GLU A 45 -8.75 4.06 1.89
CA GLU A 45 -8.97 4.03 0.44
C GLU A 45 -8.35 5.26 -0.25
N ILE A 46 -8.57 6.46 0.29
CA ILE A 46 -7.99 7.71 -0.25
C ILE A 46 -6.47 7.64 -0.30
N PHE A 47 -5.82 7.24 0.81
CA PHE A 47 -4.37 7.13 0.83
C PHE A 47 -3.84 5.98 -0.05
N SER A 48 -4.63 4.94 -0.28
CA SER A 48 -4.26 3.87 -1.22
C SER A 48 -4.26 4.37 -2.65
N HIS A 49 -5.28 5.16 -3.04
CA HIS A 49 -5.30 5.79 -4.36
C HIS A 49 -4.14 6.78 -4.55
N GLU A 50 -3.80 7.56 -3.51
CA GLU A 50 -2.63 8.44 -3.56
C GLU A 50 -1.33 7.64 -3.73
N ALA A 51 -1.16 6.53 -3.01
CA ALA A 51 -0.01 5.65 -3.14
C ALA A 51 0.14 5.11 -4.57
N ASP A 52 -0.97 4.66 -5.19
CA ASP A 52 -0.98 4.17 -6.58
C ASP A 52 -0.54 5.25 -7.58
N GLY A 53 -1.01 6.49 -7.39
CA GLY A 53 -0.59 7.63 -8.20
C GLY A 53 0.91 7.88 -8.13
N ILE A 54 1.50 7.81 -6.93
CA ILE A 54 2.95 7.98 -6.75
C ILE A 54 3.74 6.83 -7.39
N VAL A 55 3.25 5.58 -7.30
CA VAL A 55 3.90 4.44 -7.98
C VAL A 55 3.88 4.62 -9.50
N ALA A 56 2.78 5.12 -10.07
CA ALA A 56 2.68 5.39 -11.50
C ALA A 56 3.70 6.46 -11.94
N ASP A 57 3.84 7.53 -11.15
CA ASP A 57 4.80 8.61 -11.37
C ASP A 57 6.27 8.12 -11.34
N ILE A 58 6.62 7.32 -10.32
CA ILE A 58 7.95 6.67 -10.23
C ILE A 58 8.20 5.79 -11.46
N SER A 59 7.21 4.97 -11.84
CA SER A 59 7.33 4.05 -12.98
C SER A 59 7.53 4.81 -14.30
N ALA A 60 6.80 5.91 -14.50
CA ALA A 60 6.96 6.77 -15.66
C ALA A 60 8.36 7.39 -15.73
N ARG A 61 8.93 7.81 -14.58
CA ARG A 61 10.31 8.33 -14.50
C ARG A 61 11.36 7.26 -14.77
N GLU A 62 11.16 6.03 -14.33
CA GLU A 62 12.07 4.91 -14.65
C GLU A 62 12.16 4.67 -16.16
N VAL A 63 11.03 4.72 -16.87
CA VAL A 63 11.01 4.64 -18.35
C VAL A 63 11.81 5.78 -18.98
N GLN A 64 11.68 7.01 -18.47
CA GLN A 64 12.44 8.16 -18.96
C GLN A 64 13.94 8.01 -18.69
N LEU A 65 14.34 7.54 -17.50
CA LEU A 65 15.74 7.28 -17.16
C LEU A 65 16.36 6.20 -18.05
N LEU A 66 15.61 5.13 -18.35
CA LEU A 66 16.05 4.10 -19.30
C LEU A 66 16.24 4.68 -20.70
N ALA A 67 15.33 5.53 -21.17
CA ALA A 67 15.46 6.20 -22.47
C ALA A 67 16.69 7.11 -22.53
N VAL A 68 16.95 7.89 -21.47
CA VAL A 68 18.17 8.74 -21.37
C VAL A 68 19.42 7.87 -21.39
N ARG A 69 19.43 6.74 -20.65
CA ARG A 69 20.57 5.81 -20.64
C ARG A 69 20.83 5.20 -22.02
N ALA A 70 19.77 4.80 -22.74
CA ALA A 70 19.88 4.27 -24.08
C ALA A 70 20.44 5.30 -25.08
N ALA A 71 19.96 6.55 -25.00
CA ALA A 71 20.47 7.65 -25.83
C ALA A 71 21.97 7.91 -25.59
N VAL A 72 22.41 7.93 -24.33
CA VAL A 72 23.83 8.09 -23.95
C VAL A 72 24.67 6.92 -24.48
N GLN A 73 24.20 5.69 -24.35
CA GLN A 73 24.90 4.49 -24.85
C GLN A 73 25.04 4.48 -26.37
N ALA A 74 24.00 4.91 -27.10
CA ALA A 74 24.02 5.02 -28.55
C ALA A 74 24.96 6.14 -29.04
N ALA A 75 25.00 7.26 -28.32
CA ALA A 75 25.87 8.40 -28.65
C ALA A 75 27.35 8.16 -28.32
N SER A 76 27.66 7.35 -27.30
CA SER A 76 29.03 6.92 -27.01
C SER A 76 29.07 5.66 -26.12
N PRO A 77 29.48 4.50 -26.65
CA PRO A 77 29.42 3.21 -25.92
C PRO A 77 30.42 3.07 -24.75
N HIS A 78 31.30 4.05 -24.54
CA HIS A 78 32.40 3.99 -23.55
C HIS A 78 32.27 5.03 -22.43
N VAL A 79 31.08 5.63 -22.24
CA VAL A 79 30.92 6.72 -21.26
C VAL A 79 30.46 6.20 -19.91
N THR A 80 31.31 6.38 -18.91
CA THR A 80 30.97 6.20 -17.51
C THR A 80 30.16 7.40 -17.03
N ALA A 81 29.04 7.17 -16.33
CA ALA A 81 28.26 8.23 -15.71
C ALA A 81 29.15 9.10 -14.78
N GLY A 82 28.91 10.41 -14.76
CA GLY A 82 29.60 11.31 -13.84
C GLY A 82 29.36 10.90 -12.38
N HIS A 83 30.36 11.14 -11.51
CA HIS A 83 30.35 10.72 -10.10
C HIS A 83 29.06 11.11 -9.36
N GLN A 84 28.57 12.33 -9.59
CA GLN A 84 27.34 12.85 -8.98
C GLN A 84 26.08 12.07 -9.39
N VAL A 85 25.97 11.66 -10.67
CA VAL A 85 24.83 10.87 -11.16
C VAL A 85 24.89 9.46 -10.58
N ALA A 86 26.08 8.87 -10.48
CA ALA A 86 26.26 7.55 -9.86
C ALA A 86 25.86 7.54 -8.36
N GLU A 87 26.21 8.60 -7.62
CA GLU A 87 25.81 8.75 -6.22
C GLU A 87 24.28 8.89 -6.08
N LEU A 88 23.65 9.68 -6.95
CA LEU A 88 22.18 9.82 -6.97
C LEU A 88 21.49 8.49 -7.27
N TYR A 89 21.98 7.71 -8.23
CA TYR A 89 21.47 6.36 -8.49
C TYR A 89 21.56 5.46 -7.25
N ALA A 90 22.72 5.43 -6.59
CA ALA A 90 22.91 4.64 -5.37
C ALA A 90 21.96 5.10 -4.24
N ARG A 91 21.67 6.39 -4.15
CA ARG A 91 20.71 6.94 -3.19
C ARG A 91 19.27 6.54 -3.53
N VAL A 92 18.86 6.63 -4.80
CA VAL A 92 17.54 6.18 -5.27
C VAL A 92 17.33 4.71 -4.95
N GLU A 93 18.32 3.85 -5.20
CA GLU A 93 18.22 2.42 -4.92
C GLU A 93 18.02 2.14 -3.42
N ARG A 94 18.76 2.86 -2.56
CA ARG A 94 18.57 2.77 -1.11
C ARG A 94 17.17 3.23 -0.68
N GLU A 95 16.69 4.38 -1.16
CA GLU A 95 15.36 4.88 -0.82
C GLU A 95 14.25 3.96 -1.35
N ARG A 96 14.43 3.37 -2.53
CA ARG A 96 13.51 2.36 -3.07
C ARG A 96 13.43 1.13 -2.19
N ALA A 97 14.57 0.64 -1.71
CA ALA A 97 14.61 -0.50 -0.80
C ALA A 97 13.87 -0.18 0.52
N LEU A 98 14.07 1.01 1.08
CA LEU A 98 13.37 1.47 2.29
C LEU A 98 11.86 1.63 2.07
N ALA A 99 11.45 2.26 0.97
CA ALA A 99 10.05 2.40 0.58
C ALA A 99 9.37 1.04 0.39
N SER A 100 10.03 0.11 -0.29
CA SER A 100 9.52 -1.24 -0.53
C SER A 100 9.40 -2.05 0.76
N ALA A 101 10.34 -1.88 1.70
CA ALA A 101 10.25 -2.50 3.02
C ALA A 101 9.06 -1.95 3.80
N ALA A 102 8.89 -0.62 3.82
CA ALA A 102 7.78 0.04 4.50
C ALA A 102 6.41 -0.41 3.99
N ALA A 103 6.27 -0.56 2.65
CA ALA A 103 5.05 -1.05 2.01
C ALA A 103 4.76 -2.51 2.35
N ARG A 104 5.77 -3.40 2.29
CA ARG A 104 5.63 -4.81 2.67
C ARG A 104 5.19 -4.99 4.11
N ASP A 105 5.78 -4.22 5.02
CA ASP A 105 5.41 -4.23 6.43
C ASP A 105 3.96 -3.76 6.66
N LEU A 106 3.51 -2.72 5.93
CA LEU A 106 2.11 -2.26 5.98
C LEU A 106 1.17 -3.36 5.45
N ALA A 107 1.48 -3.96 4.32
CA ALA A 107 0.67 -5.05 3.75
C ALA A 107 0.57 -6.24 4.72
N ALA A 108 1.67 -6.60 5.39
CA ALA A 108 1.67 -7.64 6.41
C ALA A 108 0.81 -7.26 7.62
N GLN A 109 0.78 -5.98 8.02
CA GLN A 109 -0.12 -5.49 9.07
C GLN A 109 -1.59 -5.62 8.66
N MET A 110 -1.95 -5.12 7.48
CA MET A 110 -3.32 -5.23 6.95
C MET A 110 -3.77 -6.69 6.87
N GLY A 111 -2.89 -7.60 6.44
CA GLY A 111 -3.18 -9.03 6.41
C GLY A 111 -3.50 -9.62 7.79
N ARG A 112 -2.78 -9.22 8.84
CA ARG A 112 -3.06 -9.66 10.22
C ARG A 112 -4.39 -9.13 10.72
N GLU A 113 -4.69 -7.85 10.46
CA GLU A 113 -5.94 -7.24 10.89
C GLU A 113 -7.15 -7.86 10.16
N ALA A 114 -7.05 -8.12 8.86
CA ALA A 114 -8.08 -8.82 8.10
C ALA A 114 -8.37 -10.22 8.66
N VAL A 115 -7.33 -10.95 9.07
CA VAL A 115 -7.50 -12.26 9.73
C VAL A 115 -8.19 -12.12 11.08
N SER A 116 -7.86 -11.10 11.88
CA SER A 116 -8.53 -10.84 13.17
C SER A 116 -10.02 -10.58 12.96
N ILE A 117 -10.35 -9.68 12.04
CA ILE A 117 -11.74 -9.33 11.70
C ILE A 117 -12.50 -10.57 11.22
N ALA A 118 -11.89 -11.41 10.39
CA ALA A 118 -12.53 -12.64 9.94
C ALA A 118 -12.86 -13.60 11.10
N HIS A 119 -11.97 -13.72 12.09
CA HIS A 119 -12.24 -14.53 13.28
C HIS A 119 -13.35 -13.93 14.14
N GLU A 120 -13.35 -12.61 14.34
CA GLU A 120 -14.40 -11.91 15.08
C GLU A 120 -15.78 -12.10 14.42
N ILE A 121 -15.86 -11.99 13.10
CA ILE A 121 -17.10 -12.26 12.34
C ILE A 121 -17.55 -13.70 12.53
N ALA A 122 -16.63 -14.67 12.46
CA ALA A 122 -16.95 -16.09 12.65
C ALA A 122 -17.46 -16.37 14.07
N GLU A 123 -16.86 -15.73 15.08
CA GLU A 123 -17.31 -15.84 16.47
C GLU A 123 -18.71 -15.26 16.65
N VAL A 124 -18.94 -14.03 16.18
CA VAL A 124 -20.25 -13.36 16.25
C VAL A 124 -21.32 -14.18 15.53
N SER A 125 -21.00 -14.71 14.35
CA SER A 125 -21.92 -15.58 13.59
C SER A 125 -22.29 -16.83 14.40
N GLY A 126 -21.29 -17.49 15.01
CA GLY A 126 -21.53 -18.65 15.87
C GLY A 126 -22.32 -18.32 17.14
N GLN A 127 -22.15 -17.12 17.70
CA GLN A 127 -22.97 -16.64 18.83
C GLN A 127 -24.44 -16.43 18.40
N ILE A 128 -24.66 -15.82 17.22
CA ILE A 128 -26.00 -15.63 16.64
C ILE A 128 -26.67 -16.98 16.39
N ASP A 129 -25.97 -17.95 15.81
CA ASP A 129 -26.53 -19.27 15.54
C ASP A 129 -26.92 -20.01 16.83
N ARG A 130 -26.09 -19.92 17.87
CA ARG A 130 -26.40 -20.48 19.20
C ARG A 130 -27.62 -19.80 19.84
N ALA A 131 -27.68 -18.47 19.79
CA ALA A 131 -28.82 -17.71 20.31
C ALA A 131 -30.11 -18.09 19.56
N ASN A 132 -30.07 -18.15 18.23
CA ASN A 132 -31.20 -18.56 17.40
C ASN A 132 -31.63 -20.00 17.66
N GLY A 133 -30.69 -20.92 17.87
CA GLY A 133 -30.98 -22.31 18.25
C GLY A 133 -31.66 -22.41 19.62
N ALA A 134 -31.20 -21.64 20.61
CA ALA A 134 -31.81 -21.57 21.93
C ALA A 134 -33.24 -21.00 21.88
N TYR A 135 -33.49 -19.97 21.08
CA TYR A 135 -34.83 -19.42 20.87
C TYR A 135 -35.79 -20.42 20.22
N ARG A 136 -35.34 -21.21 19.22
CA ARG A 136 -36.18 -22.26 18.61
C ARG A 136 -36.47 -23.40 19.58
N GLY A 137 -35.48 -23.85 20.36
CA GLY A 137 -35.67 -24.89 21.38
C GLY A 137 -36.60 -24.47 22.52
N ALA A 138 -36.63 -23.19 22.88
CA ALA A 138 -37.58 -22.64 23.85
C ALA A 138 -39.03 -22.56 23.30
N GLY A 139 -39.19 -22.38 21.99
CA GLY A 139 -40.50 -22.41 21.30
C GLY A 139 -41.14 -23.80 21.27
N ASP A 140 -40.35 -24.86 21.19
CA ASP A 140 -40.84 -26.25 21.23
C ASP A 140 -41.17 -26.76 22.65
N SER A 141 -40.75 -26.04 23.71
CA SER A 141 -41.14 -26.32 25.10
C SER A 141 -42.28 -25.42 25.62
N ALA A 142 -42.79 -24.50 24.81
CA ALA A 142 -43.98 -23.74 25.15
C ALA A 142 -45.22 -24.57 24.80
N ALA A 143 -45.67 -25.40 25.75
CA ALA A 143 -47.03 -25.91 25.74
C ALA A 143 -47.99 -24.73 25.49
N PRO A 144 -48.97 -24.84 24.59
CA PRO A 144 -49.88 -23.74 24.30
C PRO A 144 -50.58 -23.35 25.60
N VAL A 145 -50.35 -22.11 26.05
CA VAL A 145 -51.15 -21.51 27.11
C VAL A 145 -52.55 -21.37 26.54
N MET A 146 -53.39 -22.36 26.82
CA MET A 146 -54.83 -22.27 26.66
C MET A 146 -55.31 -21.16 27.59
N ILE A 147 -55.43 -19.95 27.06
CA ILE A 147 -56.17 -18.89 27.72
C ILE A 147 -57.63 -19.33 27.65
N ASP A 148 -58.12 -19.91 28.74
CA ASP A 148 -59.54 -20.19 28.91
C ASP A 148 -60.28 -18.85 28.93
N ARG A 149 -60.98 -18.56 27.82
CA ARG A 149 -61.92 -17.45 27.72
C ARG A 149 -63.33 -17.97 27.94
N THR A 150 -63.59 -18.61 29.07
CA THR A 150 -64.94 -18.88 29.53
C THR A 150 -64.99 -18.98 31.06
N GLY A 151 -65.63 -18.00 31.72
CA GLY A 151 -65.95 -18.04 33.16
C GLY A 151 -65.86 -16.69 33.85
#